data_AF-A0A258C3X4-F1
#
_entry.id   AF-A0A258C3X4-F1
#
_cell.length_a   1.000
_cell.length_b   1.000
_cell.length_c   1.000
_cell.angle_alpha   90.00
_cell.angle_beta   90.00
_cell.angle_gamma   90.00
#
_symmetry.space_group_name_H-M   'P 1'
#
loop_
_entity.id
_entity.type
_entity.pdbx_description
1 polymer ?
#
loop_
_entity_poly.entity_id
_entity_poly.type
_entity_poly.pdbx_seq_one_letter_code
_entity_poly.pdbx_strand_id
1 'polypeptide(L)' 'NGEYARFFAQPIVLGKNGVEHLLPIGELSAFEHKAMTDMLGTLKADITLGEEFVKNN' A
#
# COMPACT_ATOMS: atom_id res chain seq x y z
N ASN A 1 -9.53 2.52 -2.45
CA ASN A 1 -8.51 2.98 -1.47
C ASN A 1 -8.07 1.78 -0.66
N GLY A 2 -6.76 1.49 -0.63
CA GLY A 2 -6.22 0.46 0.27
C GLY A 2 -6.34 0.88 1.73
N GLU A 3 -6.37 -0.10 2.63
CA GLU A 3 -6.58 0.11 4.07
C GLU A 3 -5.51 1.03 4.70
N TYR A 4 -4.25 0.89 4.28
CA TYR A 4 -3.13 1.60 4.89
C TYR A 4 -2.64 2.83 4.08
N ALA A 5 -2.66 2.71 2.74
CA ALA A 5 -2.29 3.76 1.80
C ALA A 5 -2.98 3.53 0.44
N ARG A 6 -2.97 4.55 -0.44
CA ARG A 6 -3.58 4.45 -1.78
C ARG A 6 -2.96 3.33 -2.62
N PHE A 7 -1.63 3.22 -2.57
CA PHE A 7 -0.84 2.12 -3.11
C PHE A 7 -0.14 1.42 -1.96
N PHE A 8 -0.27 0.10 -1.89
CA PHE A 8 0.30 -0.70 -0.81
C PHE A 8 0.46 -2.14 -1.27
N ALA A 9 1.60 -2.77 -0.92
CA ALA A 9 1.84 -4.18 -1.22
C ALA A 9 1.12 -5.05 -0.19
N GLN A 10 0.22 -5.90 -0.66
CA GLN A 10 -0.48 -6.89 0.16
C GLN A 10 -0.64 -8.20 -0.62
N PRO A 11 -0.93 -9.33 0.03
CA PRO A 11 -1.15 -10.57 -0.69
C PRO A 11 -2.35 -10.45 -1.62
N ILE A 12 -2.24 -11.00 -2.82
CA ILE A 12 -3.28 -10.93 -3.85
C ILE A 12 -3.50 -12.28 -4.50
N VAL A 13 -4.73 -12.49 -4.96
CA VAL A 13 -5.07 -13.55 -5.91
C VAL A 13 -5.01 -12.96 -7.30
N LEU A 14 -4.27 -13.63 -8.19
CA LEU A 14 -4.19 -13.28 -9.60
C LEU A 14 -5.18 -14.13 -10.41
N GLY A 15 -5.88 -13.46 -11.32
CA GLY A 15 -6.75 -14.06 -12.32
C GLY A 15 -6.27 -13.75 -13.73
N LYS A 16 -7.06 -14.17 -14.72
CA LYS A 16 -6.73 -13.96 -16.15
C LYS A 16 -6.60 -12.49 -16.56
N ASN A 17 -7.17 -11.57 -15.78
CA ASN A 17 -7.22 -10.13 -16.06
C ASN A 17 -6.42 -9.29 -15.06
N GLY A 18 -5.48 -9.91 -14.32
CA GLY A 18 -4.67 -9.22 -13.30
C GLY A 18 -5.14 -9.52 -11.88
N VAL A 19 -5.26 -8.50 -11.04
CA VAL A 19 -5.66 -8.66 -9.63
C VAL A 19 -7.13 -9.09 -9.57
N GLU A 20 -7.39 -10.27 -9.00
CA GLU A 20 -8.73 -10.82 -8.81
C GLU A 20 -9.25 -10.53 -7.39
N HIS A 21 -8.40 -10.73 -6.38
CA HIS A 21 -8.73 -10.40 -4.99
C HIS A 21 -7.55 -9.80 -4.24
N LEU A 22 -7.83 -8.84 -3.36
CA LEU A 22 -6.91 -8.38 -2.33
C LEU A 22 -7.17 -9.21 -1.07
N LEU A 23 -6.12 -9.80 -0.51
CA LEU A 23 -6.19 -10.58 0.73
C LEU A 23 -5.70 -9.72 1.91
N PRO A 24 -6.21 -9.98 3.12
CA PRO A 24 -5.70 -9.31 4.32
C PRO A 24 -4.23 -9.66 4.55
N ILE A 25 -3.49 -8.73 5.16
CA ILE A 25 -2.08 -8.94 5.53
C ILE A 25 -1.89 -9.98 6.65
N GLY A 26 -2.98 -10.35 7.34
CA GLY A 26 -2.97 -11.30 8.45
C GLY A 26 -2.58 -10.66 9.77
N GLU A 27 -2.28 -11.51 10.76
CA GLU A 27 -1.78 -11.07 12.06
C GLU A 27 -0.32 -10.69 11.93
N LEU A 28 0.03 -9.49 12.41
CA LEU A 28 1.41 -9.03 12.48
C LEU A 28 1.93 -9.17 13.91
N SER A 29 3.21 -9.51 14.04
CA SER A 29 3.91 -9.38 15.31
C SER A 29 3.99 -7.92 15.76
N ALA A 30 4.30 -7.69 17.04
CA ALA A 30 4.49 -6.33 17.56
C ALA A 30 5.58 -5.54 16.80
N PHE A 31 6.64 -6.24 16.36
CA PHE A 31 7.71 -5.63 15.56
C PHE A 31 7.21 -5.21 14.17
N GLU A 32 6.50 -6.10 13.48
CA GLU A 32 5.95 -5.83 12.14
C GLU A 32 4.89 -4.73 12.17
N HIS A 33 4.02 -4.70 13.18
CA HIS A 33 3.06 -3.61 13.37
C HIS A 33 3.75 -2.26 13.54
N LYS A 34 4.83 -2.20 14.34
CA LYS A 34 5.60 -0.98 14.54
C LYS A 34 6.28 -0.55 13.24
N ALA A 35 6.97 -1.46 12.56
CA ALA A 35 7.63 -1.17 11.29
C ALA A 35 6.64 -0.69 10.22
N MET A 36 5.48 -1.32 10.13
CA MET A 36 4.40 -0.90 9.24
C MET A 36 3.94 0.53 9.59
N THR A 37 3.65 0.81 10.85
CA THR A 37 3.18 2.13 11.28
C THR A 37 4.21 3.23 10.97
N ASP A 38 5.49 2.96 11.26
CA ASP A 38 6.59 3.92 11.05
C ASP A 38 6.80 4.25 9.56
N MET A 39 6.61 3.29 8.64
CA MET A 39 6.81 3.52 7.20
C MET A 39 5.67 4.28 6.50
N LEU A 40 4.46 4.31 7.08
CA LEU A 40 3.26 4.82 6.38
C LEU A 40 3.34 6.32 6.06
N GLY A 41 4.03 7.09 6.88
CA GLY A 41 4.23 8.53 6.64
C GLY A 41 5.00 8.77 5.34
N THR A 42 6.16 8.13 5.21
CA THR A 42 7.03 8.22 4.02
C THR A 42 6.29 7.73 2.77
N LEU A 43 5.64 6.57 2.85
CA LEU A 43 4.92 6.00 1.71
C LEU A 43 3.83 6.95 1.17
N LYS A 44 3.07 7.61 2.06
CA LYS A 44 2.04 8.57 1.65
C LYS A 44 2.63 9.82 1.00
N ALA A 45 3.79 10.29 1.47
CA ALA A 45 4.50 11.41 0.86
C ALA A 45 4.99 11.06 -0.54
N ASP A 46 5.57 9.86 -0.73
CA ASP A 46 6.06 9.40 -2.02
C ASP A 46 4.93 9.25 -3.05
N ILE A 47 3.77 8.71 -2.63
CA ILE A 47 2.58 8.62 -3.49
C ILE A 47 2.13 10.02 -3.91
N THR A 48 2.04 10.95 -2.96
CA THR A 48 1.62 12.33 -3.23
C THR A 48 2.56 13.00 -4.23
N LEU A 49 3.87 12.86 -4.03
CA LEU A 49 4.89 13.39 -4.92
C LEU A 49 4.69 12.89 -6.37
N GLY A 50 4.47 11.59 -6.56
CA GLY A 50 4.25 11.02 -7.89
C GLY A 50 2.95 11.52 -8.55
N GLU A 51 1.88 11.66 -7.77
CA GLU A 51 0.61 12.19 -8.29
C GLU A 51 0.70 13.67 -8.66
N GLU A 52 1.33 14.49 -7.82
CA GLU A 52 1.52 15.92 -8.06
C GLU A 52 2.42 16.15 -9.27
N PHE A 53 3.46 15.33 -9.43
CA PHE A 53 4.32 15.37 -10.61
C PHE A 53 3.51 15.19 -11.90
N VAL A 54 2.57 14.25 -11.95
CA VAL A 54 1.74 14.04 -13.15
C VAL A 54 0.67 15.14 -13.32
N LYS A 55 0.06 15.62 -12.23
CA LYS A 55 -1.01 16.64 -12.28
C LYS A 55 -0.50 18.04 -12.68
N ASN A 56 0.74 18.36 -12.33
CA ASN A 56 1.35 19.66 -12.58
C ASN A 56 2.21 19.70 -13.85
N ASN A 57 2.17 18.63 -14.66
CA ASN A 57 2.71 18.56 -16.03
C ASN A 57 1.56 18.58 -17.04
#